data_AF-A0A8D1J6X3-F1
#
_entry.id   AF-A0A8D1J6X3-F1
#
_cell.length_a   1.000
_cell.length_b   1.000
_cell.length_c   1.000
_cell.angle_alpha   90.00
_cell.angle_beta   90.00
_cell.angle_gamma   90.00
#
_symmetry.space_group_name_H-M   'P 1'
#
loop_
_entity.id
_entity.type
_entity.pdbx_description
1 polymer ?
#
loop_
_entity_poly.entity_id
_entity_poly.type
_entity_poly.pdbx_seq_one_letter_code
_entity_poly.pdbx_strand_id
1 'polypeptide(L)'
;MGICSPPTLAPDNWRDRMALRCWRWWHWSAWPRTRPPPSGSTQSFRQQFSTQEQTPQICVVGSGPAGFYTAQHLLKHHSRARVDIYEKQLVPFGLVRFGVAPDHPEVKNVINTFTQTARSDRCAFHGNVVVGRDVTVPELQEAYHAVVLSYGAEDHRALEIPGEELPGVFSARAFVGWYNGLPENQELAPDLSCDTAVILGQGNVALDVARILLTPPEHLEKTDITEAALGALRQSRVKTVWIVGRRGPLQVAFTIKELREMIQLPGTRPILDPADFLGLQDRIKEVPRPRKRLMELLLRTATEKPGAEEAAPGIRLAVTRLEGVGEATRAVPTGDVEDLPCGLVLSSIGYKSRPIDPSVPFDLKLGVIPNTEGRVVDMPGLYCSGWVKRGPTGVITTTMTDSFLTGQMLLQDLKAGLLPSGPRPGYAAIKALLSSRGLGSL
;
A
#
# COMPACT_ATOMS: atom_id res chain seq x y z
N MET A 1 14.99 -69.70 -4.83
CA MET A 1 13.62 -70.15 -4.49
C MET A 1 12.73 -68.90 -4.60
N GLY A 2 12.22 -68.56 -5.80
CA GLY A 2 10.90 -68.94 -6.36
C GLY A 2 9.96 -67.72 -6.22
N ILE A 3 9.88 -66.77 -7.16
CA ILE A 3 9.14 -66.73 -8.46
C ILE A 3 7.64 -67.03 -8.31
N CYS A 4 6.77 -66.02 -8.48
CA CYS A 4 5.84 -65.88 -9.62
C CYS A 4 4.94 -64.64 -9.51
N SER A 5 4.79 -63.93 -10.63
CA SER A 5 3.90 -62.78 -10.87
C SER A 5 2.60 -63.23 -11.60
N PRO A 6 1.83 -62.34 -12.29
CA PRO A 6 0.42 -61.99 -12.03
C PRO A 6 -0.56 -62.56 -13.10
N PRO A 7 -1.78 -62.00 -13.24
CA PRO A 7 -2.19 -61.67 -14.61
C PRO A 7 -2.96 -60.35 -14.79
N THR A 8 -2.72 -59.76 -15.96
CA THR A 8 -3.50 -58.76 -16.71
C THR A 8 -4.65 -59.41 -17.49
N LEU A 9 -5.76 -58.69 -17.70
CA LEU A 9 -6.66 -58.84 -18.87
C LEU A 9 -7.57 -57.60 -19.00
N ALA A 10 -7.60 -57.00 -20.19
CA ALA A 10 -8.67 -56.17 -20.78
C ALA A 10 -9.19 -56.94 -22.03
N PRO A 11 -10.11 -56.45 -22.88
CA PRO A 11 -11.13 -55.38 -22.81
C PRO A 11 -12.56 -55.92 -23.18
N ASP A 12 -13.62 -55.10 -23.18
CA ASP A 12 -14.74 -55.32 -24.12
C ASP A 12 -15.62 -54.08 -24.34
N ASN A 13 -15.76 -53.72 -25.62
CA ASN A 13 -16.66 -52.70 -26.18
C ASN A 13 -17.95 -53.39 -26.63
N TRP A 14 -19.12 -52.84 -26.28
CA TRP A 14 -20.35 -53.05 -27.06
C TRP A 14 -21.00 -51.72 -27.43
N ARG A 15 -21.36 -51.66 -28.71
CA ARG A 15 -21.84 -50.52 -29.47
C ARG A 15 -23.37 -50.34 -29.40
N ASP A 16 -23.77 -49.15 -29.86
CA ASP A 16 -24.99 -48.84 -30.61
C ASP A 16 -26.33 -48.70 -29.88
N ARG A 17 -26.84 -47.46 -29.86
CA ARG A 17 -27.99 -46.98 -30.67
C ARG A 17 -28.20 -45.48 -30.40
N MET A 18 -27.90 -44.60 -31.37
CA MET A 18 -28.86 -44.01 -32.32
C MET A 18 -30.16 -43.49 -31.69
N ALA A 19 -30.29 -42.16 -31.61
CA ALA A 19 -31.41 -41.43 -32.21
C ALA A 19 -31.17 -39.91 -32.18
N LEU A 20 -30.79 -39.35 -33.33
CA LEU A 20 -31.19 -38.00 -33.73
C LEU A 20 -32.72 -37.96 -33.87
N ARG A 21 -33.36 -36.88 -33.41
CA ARG A 21 -34.50 -36.24 -34.11
C ARG A 21 -34.86 -34.87 -33.53
N CYS A 22 -34.61 -33.85 -34.35
CA CYS A 22 -35.18 -32.52 -34.32
C CYS A 22 -36.72 -32.53 -34.42
N TRP A 23 -37.42 -31.60 -33.75
CA TRP A 23 -38.67 -30.93 -34.19
C TRP A 23 -38.72 -29.54 -33.50
N ARG A 24 -38.39 -28.42 -34.18
CA ARG A 24 -39.29 -27.45 -34.86
C ARG A 24 -40.47 -26.95 -33.98
N TRP A 25 -40.40 -25.68 -33.53
CA TRP A 25 -41.03 -24.46 -34.09
C TRP A 25 -42.44 -24.20 -33.57
N TRP A 26 -42.66 -23.02 -32.96
CA TRP A 26 -43.85 -22.19 -33.19
C TRP A 26 -43.44 -20.70 -33.20
N HIS A 27 -43.59 -20.10 -34.38
CA HIS A 27 -43.68 -18.66 -34.67
C HIS A 27 -45.14 -18.24 -34.45
N TRP A 28 -45.42 -17.09 -33.82
CA TRP A 28 -46.62 -16.30 -34.16
C TRP A 28 -46.30 -14.81 -34.18
N SER A 29 -46.38 -14.23 -35.37
CA SER A 29 -46.49 -12.80 -35.63
C SER A 29 -47.97 -12.48 -35.78
N ALA A 30 -48.48 -11.45 -35.11
CA ALA A 30 -49.78 -10.86 -35.44
C ALA A 30 -49.82 -9.38 -35.03
N TRP A 31 -49.73 -8.50 -36.04
CA TRP A 31 -50.45 -7.22 -36.05
C TRP A 31 -51.83 -7.51 -36.67
N PRO A 32 -52.94 -6.86 -36.24
CA PRO A 32 -53.31 -5.62 -36.95
C PRO A 32 -54.20 -4.60 -36.20
N ARG A 33 -54.29 -3.42 -36.84
CA ARG A 33 -55.36 -2.39 -36.85
C ARG A 33 -55.17 -1.14 -35.99
N THR A 34 -54.85 -0.09 -36.73
CA THR A 34 -55.03 1.34 -36.45
C THR A 34 -56.49 1.72 -36.20
N ARG A 35 -56.72 2.52 -35.16
CA ARG A 35 -57.87 3.44 -35.02
C ARG A 35 -57.29 4.84 -34.73
N PRO A 36 -57.84 5.92 -35.30
CA PRO A 36 -57.34 7.26 -35.04
C PRO A 36 -57.78 7.73 -33.63
N PRO A 37 -56.99 8.55 -32.92
CA PRO A 37 -57.39 9.11 -31.64
C PRO A 37 -58.39 10.27 -31.84
N PRO A 38 -59.27 10.55 -30.85
CA PRO A 38 -60.09 11.75 -30.87
C PRO A 38 -59.24 13.00 -30.64
N SER A 39 -59.57 14.07 -31.34
CA SER A 39 -59.02 15.41 -31.14
C SER A 39 -59.47 15.98 -29.80
N GLY A 40 -58.54 16.20 -28.88
CA GLY A 40 -58.84 16.81 -27.58
C GLY A 40 -57.56 17.10 -26.79
N SER A 41 -57.27 18.38 -26.68
CA SER A 41 -56.14 19.00 -25.98
C SER A 41 -56.01 18.61 -24.51
N THR A 42 -54.79 18.25 -24.10
CA THR A 42 -54.17 18.65 -22.82
C THR A 42 -52.68 18.34 -22.92
N GLN A 43 -51.82 19.35 -22.73
CA GLN A 43 -50.37 19.16 -22.61
C GLN A 43 -50.10 18.39 -21.33
N SER A 44 -50.07 17.05 -21.41
CA SER A 44 -49.48 16.24 -20.35
C SER A 44 -47.97 16.39 -20.47
N PHE A 45 -47.33 17.00 -19.46
CA PHE A 45 -45.92 16.82 -19.20
C PHE A 45 -45.65 15.31 -19.11
N ARG A 46 -45.19 14.69 -20.20
CA ARG A 46 -44.56 13.37 -20.12
C ARG A 46 -43.22 13.59 -19.45
N GLN A 47 -43.17 13.50 -18.13
CA GLN A 47 -41.95 13.11 -17.45
C GLN A 47 -41.58 11.74 -18.03
N GLN A 48 -40.65 11.73 -18.97
CA GLN A 48 -39.93 10.53 -19.33
C GLN A 48 -39.12 10.14 -18.10
N PHE A 49 -39.70 9.32 -17.23
CA PHE A 49 -38.93 8.51 -16.30
C PHE A 49 -38.12 7.52 -17.16
N SER A 50 -36.98 7.99 -17.66
CA SER A 50 -35.93 7.10 -18.15
C SER A 50 -35.46 6.32 -16.94
N THR A 51 -36.00 5.12 -16.76
CA THR A 51 -35.44 4.08 -15.88
C THR A 51 -34.17 3.47 -16.50
N GLN A 52 -33.33 4.27 -17.17
CA GLN A 52 -31.95 3.86 -17.35
C GLN A 52 -31.30 3.92 -15.98
N GLU A 53 -31.15 2.76 -15.32
CA GLU A 53 -30.31 2.72 -14.11
C GLU A 53 -28.94 3.25 -14.51
N GLN A 54 -28.58 4.39 -13.91
CA GLN A 54 -27.37 5.15 -14.17
C GLN A 54 -26.16 4.20 -14.09
N THR A 55 -25.21 4.35 -15.01
CA THR A 55 -23.93 3.62 -14.96
C THR A 55 -22.93 4.54 -14.26
N PRO A 56 -22.63 4.32 -12.96
CA PRO A 56 -21.75 5.21 -12.22
C PRO A 56 -20.32 5.08 -12.75
N GLN A 57 -19.80 6.17 -13.28
CA GLN A 57 -18.38 6.36 -13.58
C GLN A 57 -17.67 6.83 -12.32
N ILE A 58 -16.69 6.07 -11.84
CA ILE A 58 -15.91 6.37 -10.64
C ILE A 58 -14.42 6.37 -11.00
N CYS A 59 -13.70 7.39 -10.56
CA CYS A 59 -12.25 7.50 -10.73
C CYS A 59 -11.54 7.16 -9.41
N VAL A 60 -10.43 6.45 -9.48
CA VAL A 60 -9.53 6.15 -8.36
C VAL A 60 -8.14 6.64 -8.72
N VAL A 61 -7.54 7.48 -7.88
CA VAL A 61 -6.22 8.08 -8.09
C VAL A 61 -5.19 7.37 -7.22
N GLY A 62 -4.30 6.59 -7.84
CA GLY A 62 -3.31 5.73 -7.21
C GLY A 62 -3.72 4.27 -7.23
N SER A 63 -2.80 3.40 -7.67
CA SER A 63 -3.03 1.96 -7.85
C SER A 63 -2.41 1.08 -6.76
N GLY A 64 -2.16 1.66 -5.58
CA GLY A 64 -1.76 0.89 -4.40
C GLY A 64 -2.92 0.06 -3.81
N PRO A 65 -2.71 -0.58 -2.65
CA PRO A 65 -3.77 -1.34 -1.96
C PRO A 65 -5.05 -0.55 -1.76
N ALA A 66 -4.95 0.72 -1.38
CA ALA A 66 -6.11 1.56 -1.12
C ALA A 66 -7.00 1.74 -2.36
N GLY A 67 -6.38 2.01 -3.51
CA GLY A 67 -7.08 2.15 -4.77
C GLY A 67 -7.75 0.85 -5.21
N PHE A 68 -7.01 -0.26 -5.18
CA PHE A 68 -7.57 -1.56 -5.57
C PHE A 68 -8.64 -2.08 -4.63
N TYR A 69 -8.50 -1.92 -3.31
CA TYR A 69 -9.56 -2.34 -2.38
C TYR A 69 -10.80 -1.47 -2.48
N THR A 70 -10.65 -0.16 -2.73
CA THR A 70 -11.77 0.71 -3.04
C THR A 70 -12.48 0.22 -4.32
N ALA A 71 -11.73 0.02 -5.42
CA ALA A 71 -12.28 -0.48 -6.67
C ALA A 71 -12.98 -1.84 -6.51
N GLN A 72 -12.36 -2.77 -5.80
CA GLN A 72 -12.93 -4.08 -5.50
C GLN A 72 -14.27 -3.95 -4.78
N HIS A 73 -14.35 -3.10 -3.75
CA HIS A 73 -15.58 -2.89 -3.00
C HIS A 73 -16.70 -2.32 -3.89
N LEU A 74 -16.39 -1.29 -4.67
CA LEU A 74 -17.34 -0.66 -5.58
C LEU A 74 -17.89 -1.65 -6.62
N LEU A 75 -17.01 -2.44 -7.24
CA LEU A 75 -17.38 -3.43 -8.24
C LEU A 75 -18.20 -4.57 -7.65
N LYS A 76 -17.89 -5.00 -6.41
CA LYS A 76 -18.62 -6.05 -5.70
C LYS A 76 -20.03 -5.61 -5.29
N HIS A 77 -20.17 -4.36 -4.86
CA HIS A 77 -21.41 -3.87 -4.24
C HIS A 77 -22.29 -3.02 -5.16
N HIS A 78 -21.83 -2.69 -6.38
CA HIS A 78 -22.64 -2.05 -7.41
C HIS A 78 -22.44 -2.70 -8.78
N SER A 79 -23.49 -3.31 -9.33
CA SER A 79 -23.43 -4.15 -10.53
C SER A 79 -23.07 -3.40 -11.81
N ARG A 80 -23.41 -2.10 -11.89
CA ARG A 80 -23.17 -1.26 -13.07
C ARG A 80 -22.01 -0.26 -12.92
N ALA A 81 -21.38 -0.17 -11.75
CA ALA A 81 -20.32 0.81 -11.54
C ALA A 81 -19.11 0.47 -12.43
N ARG A 82 -18.53 1.49 -13.06
CA ARG A 82 -17.26 1.41 -13.78
C ARG A 82 -16.22 2.18 -12.99
N VAL A 83 -15.02 1.60 -12.88
CA VAL A 83 -13.92 2.14 -12.10
C VAL A 83 -12.68 2.29 -12.96
N ASP A 84 -12.21 3.52 -13.12
CA ASP A 84 -10.96 3.83 -13.80
C ASP A 84 -9.88 4.15 -12.75
N ILE A 85 -8.79 3.39 -12.74
CA ILE A 85 -7.67 3.55 -11.80
C ILE A 85 -6.52 4.26 -12.51
N TYR A 86 -6.19 5.46 -12.07
CA TYR A 86 -5.07 6.25 -12.56
C TYR A 86 -3.82 6.02 -11.71
N GLU A 87 -2.67 5.96 -12.35
CA GLU A 87 -1.38 5.73 -11.69
C GLU A 87 -0.28 6.54 -12.35
N LYS A 88 0.56 7.19 -11.52
CA LYS A 88 1.70 7.96 -12.01
C LYS A 88 2.80 7.06 -12.56
N GLN A 89 2.98 5.88 -11.95
CA GLN A 89 3.96 4.89 -12.39
C GLN A 89 3.49 4.18 -13.66
N LEU A 90 4.45 3.57 -14.37
CA LEU A 90 4.14 2.72 -15.52
C LEU A 90 3.45 1.41 -15.11
N VAL A 91 3.61 0.99 -13.85
CA VAL A 91 3.14 -0.30 -13.33
C VAL A 91 2.30 -0.10 -12.07
N PRO A 92 1.31 -0.99 -11.82
CA PRO A 92 0.42 -0.87 -10.67
C PRO A 92 1.03 -1.38 -9.35
N PHE A 93 0.20 -1.38 -8.30
CA PHE A 93 0.37 -2.03 -6.99
C PHE A 93 1.12 -1.23 -5.92
N GLY A 94 1.73 -0.09 -6.30
CA GLY A 94 2.36 0.83 -5.35
C GLY A 94 3.32 0.12 -4.38
N LEU A 95 3.17 0.38 -3.07
CA LEU A 95 4.06 -0.19 -2.05
C LEU A 95 3.98 -1.72 -1.89
N VAL A 96 3.01 -2.42 -2.47
CA VAL A 96 3.08 -3.89 -2.50
C VAL A 96 4.23 -4.36 -3.38
N ARG A 97 4.49 -3.63 -4.47
CA ARG A 97 5.62 -3.87 -5.36
C ARG A 97 6.89 -3.19 -4.84
N PHE A 98 6.79 -1.90 -4.51
CA PHE A 98 7.95 -1.04 -4.27
C PHE A 98 8.32 -0.87 -2.78
N GLY A 99 7.51 -1.38 -1.86
CA GLY A 99 7.70 -1.20 -0.40
C GLY A 99 7.90 -2.51 0.35
N VAL A 100 7.02 -3.49 0.17
CA VAL A 100 7.13 -4.81 0.79
C VAL A 100 8.47 -5.44 0.42
N ALA A 101 9.22 -5.87 1.44
CA ALA A 101 10.55 -6.41 1.27
C ALA A 101 10.55 -7.64 0.34
N PRO A 102 11.63 -7.87 -0.42
CA PRO A 102 11.70 -8.96 -1.40
C PRO A 102 11.71 -10.34 -0.75
N ASP A 103 12.12 -10.43 0.51
CA ASP A 103 12.07 -11.64 1.33
C ASP A 103 10.72 -11.86 2.04
N HIS A 104 9.71 -11.02 1.76
CA HIS A 104 8.31 -11.19 2.16
C HIS A 104 7.36 -11.40 0.96
N PRO A 105 7.61 -12.38 0.07
CA PRO A 105 6.79 -12.60 -1.12
C PRO A 105 5.33 -12.96 -0.76
N GLU A 106 5.10 -13.58 0.40
CA GLU A 106 3.76 -13.96 0.85
C GLU A 106 2.84 -12.75 1.10
N VAL A 107 3.41 -11.61 1.48
CA VAL A 107 2.68 -10.35 1.66
C VAL A 107 2.28 -9.78 0.29
N LYS A 108 3.08 -10.02 -0.76
CA LYS A 108 2.80 -9.58 -2.13
C LYS A 108 1.69 -10.37 -2.81
N ASN A 109 1.25 -11.50 -2.26
CA ASN A 109 0.17 -12.34 -2.81
C ASN A 109 -1.17 -11.61 -3.01
N VAL A 110 -1.41 -10.48 -2.33
CA VAL A 110 -2.59 -9.64 -2.56
C VAL A 110 -2.68 -9.10 -3.99
N ILE A 111 -1.55 -9.06 -4.73
CA ILE A 111 -1.49 -8.73 -6.15
C ILE A 111 -2.40 -9.63 -6.99
N ASN A 112 -2.59 -10.90 -6.61
CA ASN A 112 -3.48 -11.82 -7.34
C ASN A 112 -4.93 -11.30 -7.34
N THR A 113 -5.39 -10.85 -6.17
CA THR A 113 -6.73 -10.25 -6.00
C THR A 113 -6.86 -8.91 -6.72
N PHE A 114 -5.81 -8.10 -6.72
CA PHE A 114 -5.81 -6.83 -7.46
C PHE A 114 -5.83 -7.06 -8.97
N THR A 115 -5.09 -8.05 -9.45
CA THR A 115 -5.10 -8.48 -10.86
C THR A 115 -6.47 -8.98 -11.28
N GLN A 116 -7.17 -9.75 -10.43
CA GLN A 116 -8.54 -10.17 -10.70
C GLN A 116 -9.49 -8.97 -10.80
N THR A 117 -9.34 -7.99 -9.91
CA THR A 117 -10.11 -6.73 -9.95
C THR A 117 -9.85 -5.96 -11.26
N ALA A 118 -8.58 -5.81 -11.65
CA ALA A 118 -8.17 -5.11 -12.87
C ALA A 118 -8.67 -5.80 -14.17
N ARG A 119 -8.84 -7.12 -14.15
CA ARG A 119 -9.34 -7.91 -15.29
C ARG A 119 -10.87 -7.86 -15.47
N SER A 120 -11.59 -7.23 -14.54
CA SER A 120 -13.03 -7.02 -14.69
C SER A 120 -13.33 -6.12 -15.88
N ASP A 121 -14.34 -6.44 -16.69
CA ASP A 121 -14.81 -5.60 -17.83
C ASP A 121 -15.25 -4.19 -17.41
N ARG A 122 -15.45 -3.98 -16.10
CA ARG A 122 -15.86 -2.71 -15.49
C ARG A 122 -14.70 -1.98 -14.80
N CYS A 123 -13.48 -2.49 -14.89
CA CYS A 123 -12.28 -1.84 -14.36
C CYS A 123 -11.30 -1.52 -15.49
N ALA A 124 -10.76 -0.31 -15.50
CA ALA A 124 -9.66 0.06 -16.40
C ALA A 124 -8.49 0.62 -15.60
N PHE A 125 -7.27 0.37 -16.10
CA PHE A 125 -6.04 0.92 -15.54
C PHE A 125 -5.43 1.91 -16.53
N HIS A 126 -4.99 3.05 -16.01
CA HIS A 126 -4.36 4.13 -16.75
C HIS A 126 -3.05 4.53 -16.05
N GLY A 127 -1.98 3.80 -16.36
CA GLY A 127 -0.63 4.11 -15.89
C GLY A 127 0.00 5.28 -16.65
N ASN A 128 1.12 5.77 -16.13
CA ASN A 128 1.84 6.94 -16.67
C ASN A 128 0.99 8.22 -16.72
N VAL A 129 0.04 8.39 -15.80
CA VAL A 129 -0.79 9.59 -15.70
C VAL A 129 -0.63 10.21 -14.32
N VAL A 130 0.04 11.37 -14.26
CA VAL A 130 0.27 12.10 -13.03
C VAL A 130 -0.88 13.07 -12.77
N VAL A 131 -1.84 12.65 -11.94
CA VAL A 131 -2.93 13.53 -11.49
C VAL A 131 -2.36 14.72 -10.71
N GLY A 132 -2.85 15.93 -11.00
CA GLY A 132 -2.32 17.20 -10.55
C GLY A 132 -1.34 17.88 -11.51
N ARG A 133 -0.85 17.14 -12.52
CA ARG A 133 0.06 17.66 -13.56
C ARG A 133 -0.49 17.41 -14.96
N ASP A 134 -0.76 16.15 -15.27
CA ASP A 134 -1.20 15.68 -16.59
C ASP A 134 -2.72 15.81 -16.76
N VAL A 135 -3.45 15.65 -15.65
CA VAL A 135 -4.89 15.87 -15.49
C VAL A 135 -5.16 16.41 -14.10
N THR A 136 -5.98 17.45 -13.95
CA THR A 136 -6.27 18.08 -12.66
C THR A 136 -7.41 17.35 -11.93
N VAL A 137 -7.52 17.52 -10.62
CA VAL A 137 -8.62 16.95 -9.83
C VAL A 137 -9.99 17.51 -10.26
N PRO A 138 -10.14 18.82 -10.55
CA PRO A 138 -11.40 19.36 -11.08
C PRO A 138 -11.82 18.72 -12.41
N GLU A 139 -10.88 18.47 -13.33
CA GLU A 139 -11.15 17.79 -14.60
C GLU A 139 -11.69 16.36 -14.38
N LEU A 140 -11.16 15.66 -13.37
CA LEU A 140 -11.70 14.35 -12.96
C LEU A 140 -13.10 14.49 -12.34
N GLN A 141 -13.34 15.49 -11.49
CA GLN A 141 -14.66 15.71 -10.89
C GLN A 141 -15.74 16.08 -11.93
N GLU A 142 -15.36 16.73 -13.02
CA GLU A 142 -16.26 16.99 -14.14
C GLU A 142 -16.54 15.73 -14.97
N ALA A 143 -15.53 14.88 -15.17
CA ALA A 143 -15.65 13.68 -15.98
C ALA A 143 -16.34 12.50 -15.27
N TYR A 144 -16.29 12.44 -13.93
CA TYR A 144 -16.75 11.30 -13.13
C TYR A 144 -17.90 11.67 -12.17
N HIS A 145 -18.63 10.68 -11.66
CA HIS A 145 -19.62 10.91 -10.61
C HIS A 145 -18.94 11.05 -9.23
N ALA A 146 -17.84 10.34 -9.03
CA ALA A 146 -17.03 10.41 -7.84
C ALA A 146 -15.55 10.17 -8.17
N VAL A 147 -14.68 10.81 -7.40
CA VAL A 147 -13.22 10.65 -7.48
C VAL A 147 -12.72 10.22 -6.10
N VAL A 148 -11.90 9.17 -6.04
CA VAL A 148 -11.27 8.69 -4.80
C VAL A 148 -9.77 8.89 -4.86
N LEU A 149 -9.23 9.66 -3.92
CA LEU A 149 -7.81 9.91 -3.77
C LEU A 149 -7.19 8.81 -2.89
N SER A 150 -6.29 8.02 -3.49
CA SER A 150 -5.65 6.84 -2.88
C SER A 150 -4.16 6.75 -3.19
N TYR A 151 -3.51 7.90 -3.41
CA TYR A 151 -2.11 8.02 -3.84
C TYR A 151 -1.09 7.80 -2.72
N GLY A 152 -1.54 7.41 -1.52
CA GLY A 152 -0.68 7.04 -0.41
C GLY A 152 0.12 8.22 0.16
N ALA A 153 1.26 7.90 0.79
CA ALA A 153 2.19 8.87 1.34
C ALA A 153 3.52 8.76 0.60
N GLU A 154 3.86 9.75 -0.23
CA GLU A 154 5.03 9.71 -1.13
C GLU A 154 6.29 10.38 -0.58
N ASP A 155 6.13 11.31 0.35
CA ASP A 155 7.27 11.99 0.95
C ASP A 155 7.78 11.23 2.17
N HIS A 156 9.03 11.49 2.53
CA HIS A 156 9.62 11.06 3.79
C HIS A 156 9.67 12.25 4.75
N ARG A 157 9.76 11.97 6.05
CA ARG A 157 10.00 13.01 7.05
C ARG A 157 11.51 13.29 7.09
N ALA A 158 11.90 14.53 6.83
CA ALA A 158 13.25 15.00 7.06
C ALA A 158 13.63 14.86 8.54
N LEU A 159 14.92 14.70 8.82
CA LEU A 159 15.42 14.67 10.20
C LEU A 159 15.45 16.10 10.77
N GLU A 160 15.65 17.09 9.91
CA GLU A 160 15.77 18.51 10.28
C GLU A 160 16.94 18.72 11.26
N ILE A 161 18.07 18.05 10.98
CA ILE A 161 19.30 18.12 11.76
C ILE A 161 20.49 18.51 10.87
N PRO A 162 21.52 19.19 11.41
CA PRO A 162 22.73 19.49 10.65
C PRO A 162 23.41 18.21 10.14
N GLY A 163 23.80 18.21 8.86
CA GLY A 163 24.48 17.08 8.21
C GLY A 163 23.54 16.01 7.64
N GLU A 164 22.22 16.23 7.62
CA GLU A 164 21.28 15.31 6.97
C GLU A 164 21.45 15.21 5.45
N GLU A 165 22.16 16.16 4.86
CA GLU A 165 22.55 16.24 3.44
C GLU A 165 23.86 15.53 3.10
N LEU A 166 24.60 15.01 4.09
CA LEU A 166 25.89 14.36 3.85
C LEU A 166 25.73 13.06 3.03
N PRO A 167 26.70 12.73 2.16
CA PRO A 167 26.75 11.41 1.53
C PRO A 167 26.71 10.30 2.58
N GLY A 168 25.93 9.26 2.34
CA GLY A 168 25.70 8.18 3.31
C GLY A 168 24.49 8.40 4.23
N VAL A 169 23.82 9.55 4.15
CA VAL A 169 22.53 9.78 4.82
C VAL A 169 21.39 9.62 3.82
N PHE A 170 20.51 8.66 4.06
CA PHE A 170 19.36 8.41 3.19
C PHE A 170 18.06 8.24 3.99
N SER A 171 16.92 8.44 3.34
CA SER A 171 15.67 7.92 3.90
C SER A 171 15.63 6.40 3.71
N ALA A 172 15.13 5.68 4.73
CA ALA A 172 14.91 4.23 4.63
C ALA A 172 13.98 3.90 3.46
N ARG A 173 13.02 4.77 3.15
CA ARG A 173 12.18 4.69 1.94
C ARG A 173 13.00 4.61 0.66
N ALA A 174 13.94 5.53 0.47
CA ALA A 174 14.74 5.59 -0.76
C ALA A 174 15.56 4.31 -0.91
N PHE A 175 16.15 3.84 0.20
CA PHE A 175 16.87 2.56 0.24
C PHE A 175 15.97 1.36 -0.11
N VAL A 176 14.73 1.34 0.42
CA VAL A 176 13.71 0.35 0.08
C VAL A 176 13.33 0.41 -1.40
N GLY A 177 13.10 1.62 -1.93
CA GLY A 177 12.79 1.84 -3.33
C GLY A 177 13.92 1.36 -4.24
N TRP A 178 15.18 1.60 -3.86
CA TRP A 178 16.35 1.14 -4.59
C TRP A 178 16.40 -0.38 -4.73
N TYR A 179 16.28 -1.13 -3.62
CA TYR A 179 16.32 -2.59 -3.69
C TYR A 179 15.05 -3.22 -4.29
N ASN A 180 13.91 -2.53 -4.25
CA ASN A 180 12.64 -2.98 -4.86
C ASN A 180 12.41 -2.47 -6.30
N GLY A 181 13.37 -1.73 -6.88
CA GLY A 181 13.30 -1.29 -8.27
C GLY A 181 12.28 -0.17 -8.53
N LEU A 182 12.09 0.73 -7.57
CA LEU A 182 11.39 1.99 -7.81
C LEU A 182 12.24 2.87 -8.74
N PRO A 183 11.72 3.30 -9.91
CA PRO A 183 12.53 3.98 -10.92
C PRO A 183 13.28 5.22 -10.41
N GLU A 184 12.64 6.02 -9.54
CA GLU A 184 13.24 7.23 -8.96
C GLU A 184 14.41 6.97 -7.99
N ASN A 185 14.64 5.71 -7.59
CA ASN A 185 15.72 5.33 -6.68
C ASN A 185 16.73 4.36 -7.32
N GLN A 186 16.64 4.13 -8.63
CA GLN A 186 17.57 3.23 -9.33
C GLN A 186 19.04 3.68 -9.19
N GLU A 187 19.28 4.99 -9.19
CA GLU A 187 20.62 5.60 -9.12
C GLU A 187 21.06 5.94 -7.69
N LEU A 188 20.35 5.45 -6.64
CA LEU A 188 20.69 5.77 -5.25
C LEU A 188 22.13 5.39 -4.88
N ALA A 189 22.61 4.26 -5.42
CA ALA A 189 23.98 3.74 -5.28
C ALA A 189 24.57 3.92 -3.86
N PRO A 190 23.93 3.39 -2.80
CA PRO A 190 24.41 3.56 -1.44
C PRO A 190 25.80 2.93 -1.28
N ASP A 191 26.74 3.65 -0.65
CA ASP A 191 28.04 3.10 -0.28
C ASP A 191 27.87 2.15 0.91
N LEU A 192 28.09 0.85 0.67
CA LEU A 192 27.99 -0.21 1.67
C LEU A 192 29.38 -0.72 2.11
N SER A 193 30.45 0.04 1.85
CA SER A 193 31.82 -0.34 2.22
C SER A 193 32.17 -0.14 3.70
N CYS A 194 31.31 0.57 4.45
CA CYS A 194 31.44 0.76 5.89
C CYS A 194 31.05 -0.51 6.67
N ASP A 195 31.52 -0.63 7.91
CA ASP A 195 31.18 -1.76 8.80
C ASP A 195 29.84 -1.56 9.53
N THR A 196 29.50 -0.32 9.89
CA THR A 196 28.32 0.00 10.72
C THR A 196 27.31 0.90 10.00
N ALA A 197 26.05 0.49 10.02
CA ALA A 197 24.90 1.30 9.63
C ALA A 197 24.00 1.65 10.84
N VAL A 198 23.42 2.84 10.85
CA VAL A 198 22.47 3.29 11.87
C VAL A 198 21.13 3.57 11.22
N ILE A 199 20.05 3.02 11.79
CA ILE A 199 18.68 3.27 11.35
C ILE A 199 17.94 4.03 12.45
N LEU A 200 17.39 5.20 12.09
CA LEU A 200 16.65 6.06 13.01
C LEU A 200 15.16 5.73 12.94
N GLY A 201 14.62 5.20 14.03
CA GLY A 201 13.22 4.79 14.14
C GLY A 201 13.07 3.27 14.30
N GLN A 202 12.21 2.86 15.24
CA GLN A 202 12.00 1.45 15.60
C GLN A 202 10.66 0.93 15.05
N GLY A 203 10.50 0.93 13.73
CA GLY A 203 9.32 0.42 13.02
C GLY A 203 9.62 -0.81 12.15
N ASN A 204 8.59 -1.39 11.51
CA ASN A 204 8.78 -2.53 10.59
C ASN A 204 9.74 -2.20 9.45
N VAL A 205 9.65 -1.01 8.84
CA VAL A 205 10.55 -0.58 7.76
C VAL A 205 12.02 -0.58 8.22
N ALA A 206 12.28 -0.20 9.47
CA ALA A 206 13.64 -0.25 10.01
C ALA A 206 14.15 -1.69 10.13
N LEU A 207 13.30 -2.63 10.55
CA LEU A 207 13.63 -4.05 10.56
C LEU A 207 13.81 -4.61 9.16
N ASP A 208 13.02 -4.18 8.17
CA ASP A 208 13.17 -4.61 6.78
C ASP A 208 14.52 -4.18 6.22
N VAL A 209 14.92 -2.93 6.43
CA VAL A 209 16.21 -2.46 5.95
C VAL A 209 17.38 -3.13 6.70
N ALA A 210 17.29 -3.26 8.03
CA ALA A 210 18.31 -3.98 8.80
C ALA A 210 18.46 -5.43 8.33
N ARG A 211 17.33 -6.10 8.07
CA ARG A 211 17.31 -7.48 7.59
C ARG A 211 17.92 -7.60 6.20
N ILE A 212 17.59 -6.72 5.26
CA ILE A 212 18.20 -6.73 3.92
C ILE A 212 19.71 -6.47 3.98
N LEU A 213 20.17 -5.56 4.85
CA LEU A 213 21.61 -5.27 5.03
C LEU A 213 22.39 -6.46 5.62
N LEU A 214 21.76 -7.27 6.47
CA LEU A 214 22.43 -8.34 7.23
C LEU A 214 22.12 -9.75 6.73
N THR A 215 21.17 -9.92 5.81
CA THR A 215 20.83 -11.23 5.24
C THR A 215 21.99 -11.72 4.38
N PRO A 216 22.45 -12.97 4.54
CA PRO A 216 23.42 -13.56 3.62
C PRO A 216 22.94 -13.44 2.15
N PRO A 217 23.72 -12.82 1.24
CA PRO A 217 23.24 -12.51 -0.11
C PRO A 217 22.70 -13.73 -0.87
N GLU A 218 23.21 -14.93 -0.62
CA GLU A 218 22.74 -16.20 -1.17
C GLU A 218 21.26 -16.49 -0.87
N HIS A 219 20.74 -16.01 0.26
CA HIS A 219 19.33 -16.19 0.62
C HIS A 219 18.41 -15.22 -0.15
N LEU A 220 18.95 -14.14 -0.71
CA LEU A 220 18.21 -13.16 -1.49
C LEU A 220 18.16 -13.50 -2.99
N GLU A 221 18.98 -14.43 -3.47
CA GLU A 221 19.11 -14.75 -4.90
C GLU A 221 17.82 -15.20 -5.59
N LYS A 222 16.90 -15.80 -4.81
CA LYS A 222 15.61 -16.31 -5.31
C LYS A 222 14.44 -15.37 -5.05
N THR A 223 14.71 -14.17 -4.54
CA THR A 223 13.71 -13.14 -4.28
C THR A 223 13.52 -12.24 -5.50
N ASP A 224 12.60 -11.28 -5.42
CA ASP A 224 12.39 -10.27 -6.47
C ASP A 224 13.23 -8.98 -6.25
N ILE A 225 14.27 -9.04 -5.42
CA ILE A 225 15.24 -7.94 -5.25
C ILE A 225 15.91 -7.60 -6.58
N THR A 226 16.24 -6.32 -6.81
CA THR A 226 16.94 -5.94 -8.04
C THR A 226 18.33 -6.56 -8.10
N GLU A 227 18.74 -6.98 -9.30
CA GLU A 227 20.09 -7.53 -9.54
C GLU A 227 21.20 -6.54 -9.16
N ALA A 228 20.95 -5.25 -9.38
CA ALA A 228 21.86 -4.17 -9.01
C ALA A 228 22.04 -4.09 -7.49
N ALA A 229 20.95 -4.12 -6.72
CA ALA A 229 21.03 -4.09 -5.26
C ALA A 229 21.65 -5.37 -4.69
N LEU A 230 21.30 -6.53 -5.24
CA LEU A 230 21.94 -7.80 -4.85
C LEU A 230 23.44 -7.80 -5.16
N GLY A 231 23.85 -7.25 -6.31
CA GLY A 231 25.26 -7.06 -6.66
C GLY A 231 26.01 -6.19 -5.65
N ALA A 232 25.41 -5.07 -5.23
CA ALA A 232 25.97 -4.21 -4.19
C ALA A 232 26.03 -4.91 -2.81
N LEU A 233 24.98 -5.63 -2.42
CA LEU A 233 24.92 -6.36 -1.15
C LEU A 233 25.99 -7.47 -1.07
N ARG A 234 26.32 -8.13 -2.18
CA ARG A 234 27.44 -9.10 -2.23
C ARG A 234 28.80 -8.48 -1.95
N GLN A 235 28.97 -7.18 -2.21
CA GLN A 235 30.19 -6.43 -1.93
C GLN A 235 30.14 -5.63 -0.62
N SER A 236 28.99 -5.68 0.08
CA SER A 236 28.77 -4.98 1.33
C SER A 236 29.76 -5.44 2.40
N ARG A 237 30.26 -4.49 3.17
CA ARG A 237 31.10 -4.73 4.35
C ARG A 237 30.34 -4.45 5.65
N VAL A 238 29.06 -4.10 5.57
CA VAL A 238 28.20 -3.85 6.73
C VAL A 238 28.05 -5.13 7.53
N LYS A 239 28.40 -5.10 8.82
CA LYS A 239 28.26 -6.19 9.78
C LYS A 239 27.41 -5.82 10.98
N THR A 240 27.35 -4.53 11.29
CA THR A 240 26.64 -4.00 12.45
C THR A 240 25.54 -3.05 12.00
N VAL A 241 24.31 -3.29 12.46
CA VAL A 241 23.18 -2.38 12.24
C VAL A 241 22.54 -2.01 13.58
N TRP A 242 22.60 -0.73 13.93
CA TRP A 242 21.94 -0.19 15.12
C TRP A 242 20.58 0.40 14.77
N ILE A 243 19.52 0.01 15.48
CA ILE A 243 18.17 0.56 15.29
C ILE A 243 17.83 1.46 16.48
N VAL A 244 18.00 2.75 16.30
CA VAL A 244 17.93 3.76 17.35
C VAL A 244 16.52 4.32 17.47
N GLY A 245 15.97 4.25 18.68
CA GLY A 245 14.67 4.83 19.02
C GLY A 245 14.82 6.00 19.99
N ARG A 246 14.07 7.08 19.74
CA ARG A 246 13.98 8.21 20.69
C ARG A 246 13.16 7.91 21.96
N ARG A 247 12.52 6.74 22.07
CA ARG A 247 11.69 6.33 23.22
C ARG A 247 12.09 4.90 23.60
N GLY A 248 11.58 4.42 24.74
CA GLY A 248 11.94 3.10 25.26
C GLY A 248 11.21 1.92 24.60
N PRO A 249 11.49 0.68 25.07
CA PRO A 249 10.96 -0.56 24.49
C PRO A 249 9.43 -0.63 24.42
N LEU A 250 8.73 -0.05 25.41
CA LEU A 250 7.25 0.00 25.41
C LEU A 250 6.67 0.86 24.28
N GLN A 251 7.48 1.61 23.52
CA GLN A 251 7.04 2.50 22.45
C GLN A 251 7.49 2.07 21.04
N VAL A 252 8.12 0.91 20.88
CA VAL A 252 8.51 0.37 19.55
C VAL A 252 7.28 0.24 18.63
N ALA A 253 7.43 0.51 17.35
CA ALA A 253 6.36 0.46 16.36
C ALA A 253 6.37 -0.83 15.52
N PHE A 254 7.44 -1.64 15.60
CA PHE A 254 7.49 -2.93 14.91
C PHE A 254 6.56 -3.98 15.53
N THR A 255 6.19 -5.00 14.75
CA THR A 255 5.37 -6.12 15.22
C THR A 255 6.20 -7.37 15.53
N ILE A 256 5.56 -8.36 16.13
CA ILE A 256 6.23 -9.55 16.66
C ILE A 256 6.73 -10.49 15.55
N LYS A 257 6.09 -10.47 14.36
CA LYS A 257 6.53 -11.30 13.22
C LYS A 257 7.91 -10.83 12.77
N GLU A 258 8.04 -9.55 12.47
CA GLU A 258 9.26 -8.94 11.93
C GLU A 258 10.39 -8.98 12.97
N LEU A 259 10.09 -8.75 14.26
CA LEU A 259 11.09 -8.88 15.32
C LEU A 259 11.62 -10.33 15.43
N ARG A 260 10.73 -11.33 15.34
CA ARG A 260 11.14 -12.73 15.43
C ARG A 260 12.04 -13.13 14.27
N GLU A 261 11.71 -12.70 13.06
CA GLU A 261 12.53 -12.93 11.87
C GLU A 261 13.90 -12.29 12.03
N MET A 262 13.99 -11.08 12.58
CA MET A 262 15.27 -10.42 12.86
C MET A 262 16.12 -11.18 13.88
N ILE A 263 15.51 -11.65 14.97
CA ILE A 263 16.22 -12.43 16.01
C ILE A 263 16.73 -13.77 15.46
N GLN A 264 16.00 -14.36 14.52
CA GLN A 264 16.29 -15.67 13.94
C GLN A 264 17.10 -15.59 12.65
N LEU A 265 17.55 -14.39 12.26
CA LEU A 265 18.23 -14.17 10.99
C LEU A 265 19.57 -14.93 10.97
N PRO A 266 19.79 -15.87 10.01
CA PRO A 266 21.00 -16.69 9.98
C PRO A 266 22.28 -15.85 9.88
N GLY A 267 23.31 -16.24 10.62
CA GLY A 267 24.61 -15.55 10.62
C GLY A 267 24.64 -14.26 11.46
N THR A 268 23.55 -13.91 12.15
CA THR A 268 23.46 -12.72 12.98
C THR A 268 23.23 -13.05 14.45
N ARG A 269 23.49 -12.07 15.31
CA ARG A 269 23.14 -12.13 16.74
C ARG A 269 22.46 -10.83 17.16
N PRO A 270 21.37 -10.88 17.94
CA PRO A 270 20.79 -9.67 18.51
C PRO A 270 21.71 -9.08 19.59
N ILE A 271 21.76 -7.75 19.66
CA ILE A 271 22.43 -7.00 20.72
C ILE A 271 21.39 -6.09 21.34
N LEU A 272 21.04 -6.36 22.60
CA LEU A 272 20.08 -5.59 23.38
C LEU A 272 20.67 -5.41 24.78
N ASP A 273 20.74 -4.18 25.28
CA ASP A 273 21.25 -3.92 26.62
C ASP A 273 20.20 -4.31 27.67
N PRO A 274 20.48 -5.22 28.62
CA PRO A 274 19.56 -5.54 29.72
C PRO A 274 19.08 -4.31 30.50
N ALA A 275 19.90 -3.25 30.60
CA ALA A 275 19.58 -2.02 31.31
C ALA A 275 18.31 -1.33 30.76
N ASP A 276 18.08 -1.41 29.44
CA ASP A 276 16.91 -0.82 28.77
C ASP A 276 15.59 -1.49 29.17
N PHE A 277 15.65 -2.69 29.75
CA PHE A 277 14.50 -3.51 30.13
C PHE A 277 14.24 -3.56 31.64
N LEU A 278 15.03 -2.83 32.44
CA LEU A 278 14.84 -2.76 33.89
C LEU A 278 13.45 -2.18 34.23
N GLY A 279 12.73 -2.85 35.14
CA GLY A 279 11.37 -2.45 35.55
C GLY A 279 10.26 -2.68 34.51
N LEU A 280 10.58 -3.23 33.33
CA LEU A 280 9.58 -3.53 32.29
C LEU A 280 8.64 -4.68 32.70
N GLN A 281 9.14 -5.64 33.47
CA GLN A 281 8.44 -6.89 33.83
C GLN A 281 7.08 -6.64 34.52
N ASP A 282 7.00 -5.64 35.38
CA ASP A 282 5.76 -5.29 36.06
C ASP A 282 4.80 -4.52 35.14
N ARG A 283 5.34 -3.66 34.27
CA ARG A 283 4.55 -2.85 33.33
C ARG A 283 3.95 -3.67 32.19
N ILE A 284 4.58 -4.79 31.82
CA ILE A 284 4.09 -5.70 30.76
C ILE A 284 2.80 -6.43 31.17
N LYS A 285 2.52 -6.58 32.47
CA LYS A 285 1.34 -7.32 32.95
C LYS A 285 0.03 -6.64 32.52
N GLU A 286 0.04 -5.32 32.37
CA GLU A 286 -1.14 -4.49 32.13
C GLU A 286 -1.36 -4.11 30.65
N VAL A 287 -0.41 -4.45 29.77
CA VAL A 287 -0.55 -4.10 28.34
C VAL A 287 -1.37 -5.15 27.55
N PRO A 288 -2.06 -4.74 26.46
CA PRO A 288 -2.82 -5.67 25.63
C PRO A 288 -2.01 -6.87 25.12
N ARG A 289 -2.66 -8.02 24.96
CA ARG A 289 -2.02 -9.31 24.63
C ARG A 289 -1.02 -9.25 23.45
N PRO A 290 -1.30 -8.57 22.31
CA PRO A 290 -0.33 -8.47 21.22
C PRO A 290 0.95 -7.74 21.65
N ARG A 291 0.81 -6.66 22.43
CA ARG A 291 1.93 -5.87 22.96
C ARG A 291 2.72 -6.66 24.00
N LYS A 292 2.02 -7.37 24.88
CA LYS A 292 2.62 -8.22 25.91
C LYS A 292 3.59 -9.25 25.32
N ARG A 293 3.14 -10.01 24.32
CA ARG A 293 3.97 -11.02 23.64
C ARG A 293 5.22 -10.45 22.96
N LEU A 294 5.10 -9.25 22.39
CA LEU A 294 6.23 -8.56 21.76
C LEU A 294 7.29 -8.19 22.82
N MET A 295 6.85 -7.62 23.95
CA MET A 295 7.75 -7.21 25.02
C MET A 295 8.42 -8.41 25.71
N GLU A 296 7.68 -9.51 25.92
CA GLU A 296 8.24 -10.77 26.44
C GLU A 296 9.34 -11.34 25.53
N LEU A 297 9.18 -11.23 24.20
CA LEU A 297 10.20 -11.66 23.24
C LEU A 297 11.48 -10.81 23.33
N LEU A 298 11.34 -9.47 23.42
CA LEU A 298 12.49 -8.58 23.60
C LEU A 298 13.24 -8.87 24.91
N LEU A 299 12.50 -8.98 26.02
CA LEU A 299 13.08 -9.20 27.34
C LEU A 299 13.86 -10.52 27.41
N ARG A 300 13.33 -11.58 26.81
CA ARG A 300 14.03 -12.87 26.72
C ARG A 300 15.30 -12.81 25.88
N THR A 301 15.33 -11.95 24.86
CA THR A 301 16.47 -11.81 23.95
C THR A 301 17.58 -10.95 24.58
N ALA A 302 17.19 -9.95 25.38
CA ALA A 302 18.14 -9.04 26.03
C ALA A 302 19.00 -9.68 27.14
N THR A 303 18.63 -10.87 27.64
CA THR A 303 19.39 -11.56 28.69
C THR A 303 20.66 -12.29 28.19
N GLU A 304 21.04 -12.13 26.92
CA GLU A 304 22.26 -12.68 26.32
C GLU A 304 23.40 -11.63 26.30
N LYS A 305 24.61 -11.99 26.77
CA LYS A 305 25.72 -11.03 26.94
C LYS A 305 26.32 -10.60 25.59
N PRO A 306 26.48 -9.28 25.35
CA PRO A 306 27.16 -8.78 24.15
C PRO A 306 28.69 -8.73 24.32
N GLY A 307 29.41 -8.84 23.19
CA GLY A 307 30.81 -8.46 23.04
C GLY A 307 30.94 -7.05 22.44
N ALA A 308 32.02 -6.35 22.78
CA ALA A 308 32.28 -4.94 22.46
C ALA A 308 33.10 -4.74 21.18
N GLU A 309 32.90 -3.62 20.48
CA GLU A 309 33.76 -3.13 19.39
C GLU A 309 33.62 -1.59 19.18
N GLU A 310 34.71 -0.97 18.70
CA GLU A 310 34.96 0.46 18.37
C GLU A 310 35.30 0.58 16.87
N ALA A 311 35.33 1.70 16.11
CA ALA A 311 34.83 3.08 16.13
C ALA A 311 35.06 3.71 14.71
N ALA A 312 34.78 5.03 14.55
CA ALA A 312 34.93 5.97 13.40
C ALA A 312 33.65 6.39 12.63
N PRO A 313 33.70 7.51 11.87
CA PRO A 313 32.85 8.71 11.99
C PRO A 313 31.36 8.41 12.15
N GLY A 314 30.60 9.24 12.88
CA GLY A 314 29.34 8.76 13.46
C GLY A 314 28.20 9.77 13.50
N ILE A 315 27.08 9.31 14.03
CA ILE A 315 25.94 10.15 14.38
C ILE A 315 26.01 10.56 15.85
N ARG A 316 25.77 11.84 16.14
CA ARG A 316 25.59 12.33 17.50
C ARG A 316 24.16 12.12 17.97
N LEU A 317 23.98 11.36 19.03
CA LEU A 317 22.71 11.02 19.65
C LEU A 317 22.55 11.80 20.95
N ALA A 318 21.46 12.56 21.10
CA ALA A 318 21.11 13.15 22.38
C ALA A 318 20.46 12.09 23.28
N VAL A 319 20.92 11.98 24.53
CA VAL A 319 20.28 11.13 25.54
C VAL A 319 18.92 11.75 25.89
N THR A 320 17.89 10.92 25.98
CA THR A 320 16.52 11.38 26.23
C THR A 320 15.89 10.71 27.44
N ARG A 321 14.93 11.40 28.05
CA ARG A 321 14.03 10.85 29.07
C ARG A 321 12.58 11.04 28.66
N LEU A 322 11.70 10.16 29.13
CA LEU A 322 10.27 10.26 28.86
C LEU A 322 9.60 11.26 29.82
N GLU A 323 8.79 12.16 29.26
CA GLU A 323 7.87 13.03 29.98
C GLU A 323 6.44 12.79 29.52
N GLY A 324 5.47 12.99 30.41
CA GLY A 324 4.04 12.80 30.12
C GLY A 324 3.57 11.35 30.29
N VAL A 325 2.25 11.17 30.32
CA VAL A 325 1.59 9.89 30.60
C VAL A 325 0.77 9.43 29.40
N GLY A 326 0.80 8.12 29.11
CA GLY A 326 -0.02 7.51 28.06
C GLY A 326 0.35 7.99 26.65
N GLU A 327 -0.64 8.45 25.89
CA GLU A 327 -0.44 8.92 24.52
C GLU A 327 0.28 10.28 24.43
N ALA A 328 0.28 11.05 25.52
CA ALA A 328 1.01 12.32 25.61
C ALA A 328 2.50 12.13 25.93
N THR A 329 2.97 10.88 26.10
CA THR A 329 4.37 10.60 26.40
C THR A 329 5.29 11.01 25.25
N ARG A 330 6.21 11.92 25.55
CA ARG A 330 7.22 12.46 24.63
C ARG A 330 8.62 12.24 25.19
N ALA A 331 9.60 12.18 24.31
CA ALA A 331 11.01 12.17 24.70
C ALA A 331 11.53 13.60 24.72
N VAL A 332 12.26 13.96 25.77
CA VAL A 332 12.95 15.24 25.91
C VAL A 332 14.44 15.01 26.14
N PRO A 333 15.33 15.84 25.57
CA PRO A 333 16.77 15.70 25.76
C PRO A 333 17.16 15.96 27.22
N THR A 334 18.15 15.22 27.73
CA THR A 334 18.70 15.42 29.08
C THR A 334 19.79 16.49 29.11
N GLY A 335 20.45 16.71 27.97
CA GLY A 335 21.66 17.53 27.83
C GLY A 335 22.90 16.69 27.54
N ASP A 336 22.87 15.40 27.86
CA ASP A 336 23.96 14.47 27.54
C ASP A 336 23.89 14.02 26.08
N VAL A 337 25.06 13.71 25.51
CA VAL A 337 25.21 13.27 24.12
C VAL A 337 26.15 12.07 24.03
N GLU A 338 25.92 11.24 23.02
CA GLU A 338 26.73 10.08 22.67
C GLU A 338 27.05 10.12 21.18
N ASP A 339 28.32 9.94 20.81
CA ASP A 339 28.74 9.88 19.41
C ASP A 339 28.86 8.40 19.00
N LEU A 340 28.06 7.96 18.03
CA LEU A 340 28.01 6.57 17.54
C LEU A 340 28.61 6.45 16.14
N PRO A 341 29.82 5.88 16.00
CA PRO A 341 30.46 5.47 14.75
C PRO A 341 29.55 4.76 13.72
N CYS A 342 29.42 5.30 12.50
CA CYS A 342 28.68 4.71 11.38
C CYS A 342 28.97 5.35 10.01
N GLY A 343 29.10 4.54 8.96
CA GLY A 343 29.27 5.04 7.59
C GLY A 343 27.96 5.21 6.79
N LEU A 344 26.85 4.71 7.33
CA LEU A 344 25.53 4.76 6.70
C LEU A 344 24.48 5.14 7.75
N VAL A 345 23.67 6.16 7.46
CA VAL A 345 22.54 6.58 8.31
C VAL A 345 21.25 6.52 7.50
N LEU A 346 20.25 5.83 8.04
CA LEU A 346 18.96 5.62 7.38
C LEU A 346 17.82 6.15 8.24
N SER A 347 17.14 7.19 7.76
CA SER A 347 15.98 7.76 8.45
C SER A 347 14.71 6.93 8.18
N SER A 348 14.20 6.24 9.20
CA SER A 348 12.97 5.44 9.18
C SER A 348 11.91 6.00 10.15
N ILE A 349 11.78 7.33 10.21
CA ILE A 349 10.87 8.02 11.16
C ILE A 349 9.45 8.29 10.61
N GLY A 350 9.12 7.71 9.46
CA GLY A 350 7.79 7.72 8.85
C GLY A 350 7.68 8.54 7.57
N TYR A 351 6.51 8.43 6.95
CA TYR A 351 6.19 9.06 5.67
C TYR A 351 5.29 10.29 5.87
N LYS A 352 5.06 11.04 4.79
CA LYS A 352 3.98 12.03 4.67
C LYS A 352 3.39 11.97 3.26
N SER A 353 2.09 12.26 3.15
CA SER A 353 1.49 12.50 1.83
C SER A 353 1.91 13.89 1.35
N ARG A 354 1.76 14.13 0.04
CA ARG A 354 1.98 15.44 -0.57
C ARG A 354 0.66 16.03 -1.07
N PRO A 355 0.50 17.36 -1.08
CA PRO A 355 -0.56 17.98 -1.86
C PRO A 355 -0.32 17.66 -3.34
N ILE A 356 -1.36 17.18 -4.03
CA ILE A 356 -1.26 16.80 -5.44
C ILE A 356 -1.86 17.83 -6.39
N ASP A 357 -2.83 18.62 -5.92
CA ASP A 357 -3.56 19.59 -6.73
C ASP A 357 -3.99 20.75 -5.83
N PRO A 358 -3.87 22.02 -6.26
CA PRO A 358 -4.28 23.17 -5.46
C PRO A 358 -5.76 23.18 -5.09
N SER A 359 -6.62 22.45 -5.81
CA SER A 359 -8.05 22.36 -5.51
C SER A 359 -8.37 21.43 -4.33
N VAL A 360 -7.40 20.63 -3.85
CA VAL A 360 -7.62 19.62 -2.80
C VAL A 360 -7.13 20.16 -1.46
N PRO A 361 -7.97 20.17 -0.40
CA PRO A 361 -7.52 20.61 0.92
C PRO A 361 -6.46 19.65 1.46
N PHE A 362 -5.48 20.21 2.18
CA PHE A 362 -4.36 19.43 2.71
C PHE A 362 -3.93 19.91 4.09
N ASP A 363 -3.83 18.99 5.05
CA ASP A 363 -3.24 19.26 6.36
C ASP A 363 -1.73 18.99 6.28
N LEU A 364 -0.92 20.06 6.18
CA LEU A 364 0.54 19.97 6.10
C LEU A 364 1.19 19.40 7.37
N LYS A 365 0.54 19.55 8.53
CA LYS A 365 1.07 19.07 9.81
C LYS A 365 0.91 17.56 9.92
N LEU A 366 -0.28 17.05 9.63
CA LEU A 366 -0.58 15.62 9.66
C LEU A 366 -0.12 14.89 8.40
N GLY A 367 -0.02 15.58 7.26
CA GLY A 367 0.35 15.02 5.96
C GLY A 367 -0.76 14.15 5.37
N VAL A 368 -2.01 14.61 5.48
CA VAL A 368 -3.23 13.91 5.05
C VAL A 368 -4.24 14.88 4.43
N ILE A 369 -5.20 14.35 3.70
CA ILE A 369 -6.35 15.12 3.21
C ILE A 369 -7.40 15.20 4.34
N PRO A 370 -7.83 16.40 4.76
CA PRO A 370 -8.93 16.57 5.71
C PRO A 370 -10.19 15.89 5.20
N ASN A 371 -10.74 14.97 6.01
CA ASN A 371 -11.88 14.17 5.60
C ASN A 371 -12.76 13.74 6.79
N THR A 372 -14.03 13.46 6.49
CA THR A 372 -15.00 12.84 7.42
C THR A 372 -15.39 11.49 6.86
N GLU A 373 -14.91 10.42 7.50
CA GLU A 373 -15.13 9.02 7.09
C GLU A 373 -14.74 8.72 5.63
N GLY A 374 -13.81 9.49 5.07
CA GLY A 374 -13.35 9.36 3.69
C GLY A 374 -13.98 10.35 2.71
N ARG A 375 -15.02 11.13 3.08
CA ARG A 375 -15.49 12.28 2.30
C ARG A 375 -14.54 13.45 2.50
N VAL A 376 -13.99 14.03 1.44
CA VAL A 376 -13.10 15.18 1.56
C VAL A 376 -13.90 16.39 2.02
N VAL A 377 -13.37 17.12 3.00
CA VAL A 377 -14.03 18.30 3.59
C VAL A 377 -14.30 19.34 2.49
N ASP A 378 -15.53 19.87 2.47
CA ASP A 378 -16.01 20.91 1.53
C ASP A 378 -15.88 20.58 0.04
N MET A 379 -15.73 19.30 -0.32
CA MET A 379 -15.54 18.84 -1.71
C MET A 379 -16.51 17.69 -2.08
N PRO A 380 -17.78 18.00 -2.44
CA PRO A 380 -18.75 16.98 -2.84
C PRO A 380 -18.26 16.09 -3.98
N GLY A 381 -18.50 14.79 -3.88
CA GLY A 381 -18.06 13.80 -4.87
C GLY A 381 -16.55 13.48 -4.85
N LEU A 382 -15.78 14.11 -3.95
CA LEU A 382 -14.38 13.78 -3.72
C LEU A 382 -14.21 12.97 -2.43
N TYR A 383 -13.48 11.87 -2.52
CA TYR A 383 -13.24 10.95 -1.43
C TYR A 383 -11.75 10.67 -1.29
N CYS A 384 -11.35 10.07 -0.19
CA CYS A 384 -9.99 9.55 0.01
C CYS A 384 -10.00 8.20 0.74
N SER A 385 -8.95 7.41 0.54
CA SER A 385 -8.74 6.10 1.21
C SER A 385 -7.26 5.81 1.45
N GLY A 386 -6.97 4.97 2.43
CA GLY A 386 -5.62 4.54 2.76
C GLY A 386 -4.77 5.61 3.44
N TRP A 387 -3.47 5.63 3.15
CA TRP A 387 -2.52 6.47 3.88
C TRP A 387 -2.73 7.97 3.68
N VAL A 388 -3.23 8.40 2.52
CA VAL A 388 -3.59 9.82 2.32
C VAL A 388 -4.76 10.27 3.20
N LYS A 389 -5.64 9.32 3.59
CA LYS A 389 -6.79 9.55 4.49
C LYS A 389 -6.42 9.46 5.97
N ARG A 390 -5.65 8.43 6.35
CA ARG A 390 -5.42 8.01 7.75
C ARG A 390 -4.02 8.33 8.27
N GLY A 391 -3.13 8.78 7.40
CA GLY A 391 -1.69 8.87 7.66
C GLY A 391 -1.00 7.52 7.43
N PRO A 392 0.34 7.52 7.33
CA PRO A 392 1.13 6.35 6.94
C PRO A 392 1.38 5.43 8.13
N THR A 393 0.29 4.91 8.68
CA THR A 393 0.28 3.94 9.78
C THR A 393 -0.62 2.78 9.39
N GLY A 394 -0.25 1.58 9.83
CA GLY A 394 -1.00 0.36 9.54
C GLY A 394 -0.45 -0.45 8.36
N VAL A 395 -0.84 -1.71 8.36
CA VAL A 395 -0.46 -2.71 7.35
C VAL A 395 -1.53 -2.81 6.26
N ILE A 396 -1.29 -3.63 5.23
CA ILE A 396 -2.21 -3.81 4.08
C ILE A 396 -3.64 -4.13 4.52
N THR A 397 -3.82 -4.94 5.58
CA THR A 397 -5.16 -5.30 6.10
C THR A 397 -5.89 -4.12 6.73
N THR A 398 -5.19 -3.19 7.38
CA THR A 398 -5.76 -1.94 7.89
C THR A 398 -6.22 -1.06 6.73
N THR A 399 -5.38 -0.94 5.69
CA THR A 399 -5.72 -0.20 4.46
C THR A 399 -6.93 -0.81 3.75
N MET A 400 -7.04 -2.14 3.69
CA MET A 400 -8.18 -2.84 3.10
C MET A 400 -9.50 -2.44 3.75
N THR A 401 -9.59 -2.58 5.09
CA THR A 401 -10.82 -2.26 5.83
C THR A 401 -11.18 -0.78 5.70
N ASP A 402 -10.21 0.12 5.80
CA ASP A 402 -10.43 1.56 5.61
C ASP A 402 -10.95 1.90 4.21
N SER A 403 -10.41 1.25 3.18
CA SER A 403 -10.81 1.47 1.79
C SER A 403 -12.23 0.94 1.52
N PHE A 404 -12.60 -0.17 2.16
CA PHE A 404 -13.97 -0.68 2.11
C PHE A 404 -14.96 0.29 2.76
N LEU A 405 -14.59 0.92 3.88
CA LEU A 405 -15.43 1.95 4.51
C LEU A 405 -15.62 3.16 3.58
N THR A 406 -14.56 3.66 2.94
CA THR A 406 -14.70 4.74 1.94
C THR A 406 -15.59 4.30 0.77
N GLY A 407 -15.40 3.09 0.23
CA GLY A 407 -16.24 2.56 -0.83
C GLY A 407 -17.72 2.45 -0.43
N GLN A 408 -18.00 2.06 0.81
CA GLN A 408 -19.35 2.00 1.36
C GLN A 408 -19.98 3.40 1.45
N MET A 409 -19.26 4.39 1.95
CA MET A 409 -19.73 5.78 2.05
C MET A 409 -20.07 6.35 0.67
N LEU A 410 -19.21 6.11 -0.32
CA LEU A 410 -19.45 6.53 -1.71
C LEU A 410 -20.73 5.90 -2.28
N LEU A 411 -20.92 4.58 -2.09
CA LEU A 411 -22.14 3.91 -2.59
C LEU A 411 -23.41 4.37 -1.87
N GLN A 412 -23.32 4.73 -0.60
CA GLN A 412 -24.44 5.33 0.14
C GLN A 412 -24.81 6.70 -0.45
N ASP A 413 -23.81 7.55 -0.72
CA ASP A 413 -24.03 8.88 -1.30
C ASP A 413 -24.60 8.79 -2.73
N LEU A 414 -24.10 7.83 -3.52
CA LEU A 414 -24.65 7.52 -4.84
C LEU A 414 -26.12 7.12 -4.76
N LYS A 415 -26.47 6.20 -3.84
CA LYS A 415 -27.84 5.74 -3.64
C LYS A 415 -28.76 6.85 -3.12
N ALA A 416 -28.23 7.76 -2.31
CA ALA A 416 -28.95 8.91 -1.77
C ALA A 416 -29.12 10.06 -2.78
N GLY A 417 -28.52 9.97 -3.98
CA GLY A 417 -28.59 11.02 -4.99
C GLY A 417 -27.78 12.27 -4.62
N LEU A 418 -26.76 12.12 -3.77
CA LEU A 418 -25.86 13.21 -3.34
C LEU A 418 -24.72 13.46 -4.32
N LEU A 419 -24.53 12.56 -5.29
CA LEU A 419 -23.58 12.69 -6.38
C LEU A 419 -24.25 13.26 -7.63
N PRO A 420 -23.48 13.81 -8.58
CA PRO A 420 -24.07 14.40 -9.78
C PRO A 420 -25.02 13.47 -10.53
N SER A 421 -26.16 14.02 -10.93
CA SER A 421 -27.16 13.29 -11.69
C SER A 421 -26.83 13.25 -13.19
N GLY A 422 -27.34 12.24 -13.88
CA GLY A 422 -27.21 12.10 -15.33
C GLY A 422 -25.91 11.43 -15.80
N PRO A 423 -25.71 11.32 -17.12
CA PRO A 423 -24.54 10.66 -17.69
C PRO A 423 -23.25 11.45 -17.41
N ARG A 424 -22.19 10.73 -17.05
CA ARG A 424 -20.82 11.27 -16.98
C ARG A 424 -19.94 10.60 -18.04
N PRO A 425 -19.07 11.36 -18.73
CA PRO A 425 -18.28 10.83 -19.85
C PRO A 425 -17.14 9.89 -19.42
N GLY A 426 -16.70 9.95 -18.16
CA GLY A 426 -15.60 9.14 -17.62
C GLY A 426 -14.31 9.29 -18.41
N TYR A 427 -13.60 8.18 -18.60
CA TYR A 427 -12.33 8.18 -19.32
C TYR A 427 -12.40 8.70 -20.75
N ALA A 428 -13.56 8.67 -21.42
CA ALA A 428 -13.67 9.19 -22.79
C ALA A 428 -13.29 10.68 -22.88
N ALA A 429 -13.71 11.49 -21.90
CA ALA A 429 -13.33 12.91 -21.82
C ALA A 429 -11.85 13.07 -21.46
N ILE A 430 -11.37 12.30 -20.47
CA ILE A 430 -9.97 12.40 -20.03
C ILE A 430 -9.00 11.94 -21.11
N LYS A 431 -9.33 10.90 -21.87
CA LYS A 431 -8.51 10.43 -23.00
C LYS A 431 -8.34 11.51 -24.06
N ALA A 432 -9.42 12.22 -24.41
CA ALA A 432 -9.36 13.33 -25.36
C ALA A 432 -8.46 14.46 -24.82
N LEU A 433 -8.59 14.77 -23.53
CA LEU A 433 -7.77 15.77 -22.85
C LEU A 433 -6.28 15.41 -22.84
N LEU A 434 -5.93 14.19 -22.42
CA LEU A 434 -4.55 13.68 -22.41
C LEU A 434 -3.95 13.70 -23.83
N SER A 435 -4.73 13.28 -24.83
CA SER A 435 -4.30 13.34 -26.24
C SER A 435 -4.01 14.77 -26.70
N SER A 436 -4.85 15.74 -26.32
CA SER A 436 -4.63 17.15 -26.63
C SER A 436 -3.39 17.75 -25.96
N ARG A 437 -2.96 17.16 -24.84
CA ARG A 437 -1.73 17.50 -24.10
C ARG A 437 -0.49 16.77 -24.61
N GLY A 438 -0.61 15.96 -25.66
CA GLY A 438 0.50 15.15 -26.19
C GLY A 438 0.87 13.95 -25.29
N LEU A 439 0.01 13.59 -24.35
CA LEU A 439 0.22 12.48 -23.42
C LEU A 439 -0.54 11.25 -23.91
N GLY A 440 0.19 10.20 -24.27
CA GLY A 440 -0.39 8.88 -24.55
C GLY A 440 -0.54 8.07 -23.26
N SER A 441 -1.72 7.52 -23.01
CA SER A 441 -1.87 6.42 -22.06
C SER A 441 -1.31 5.14 -22.69
N LEU A 442 -0.61 4.34 -21.88
CA LEU A 442 -0.12 3.01 -22.27
C LEU A 442 -1.26 1.99 -22.30
#